data_AF-A0A940RMZ3-F1
#
_entry.id   AF-A0A940RMZ3-F1
#
_cell.length_a   1.000
_cell.length_b   1.000
_cell.length_c   1.000
_cell.angle_alpha   90.00
_cell.angle_beta   90.00
_cell.angle_gamma   90.00
#
_symmetry.space_group_name_H-M   'P 1'
#
loop_
_entity.id
_entity.type
_entity.pdbx_description
1 polymer ?
#
loop_
_entity_poly.entity_id
_entity_poly.type
_entity_poly.pdbx_seq_one_letter_code
_entity_poly.pdbx_strand_id
1 'polypeptide(L)'
;MSMPLAQIRQASAEQFAAHRAEAPDISETTPPEMTPALLDFAKTLDGDPPQYVPVVNDPHGLYGWCSDGVGEKIKADGGEAMFGWTIWEWPGALLTAEFHCVWKSPDGELLDITPKPKGERRIVFVADPSVPQDFDFDHRPRNRRVRIYEDADRTEWAREMAIALSGAQRVYEERRAAKANLPLEAWLLRKVPVDPIPHVVDELIAVCNEFEEHFDSLGASGPVIPDARFVELGKRRLEVQTRFKALFAERERCRSQS
;
A
#
# COMPACT_ATOMS: atom_id res chain seq x y z
N MET A 1 13.16 22.79 14.94
CA MET A 1 13.53 23.78 13.90
C MET A 1 13.31 23.09 12.56
N SER A 2 12.50 23.66 11.68
CA SER A 2 12.29 23.10 10.34
C SER A 2 13.61 23.10 9.56
N MET A 3 13.84 22.06 8.76
CA MET A 3 15.04 21.90 7.95
C MET A 3 15.09 23.02 6.89
N PRO A 4 16.22 23.72 6.70
CA PRO A 4 16.37 24.71 5.63
C PRO A 4 16.06 24.13 4.25
N LEU A 5 15.38 24.90 3.40
CA LEU A 5 14.98 24.47 2.05
C LEU A 5 16.13 23.91 1.20
N ALA A 6 17.34 24.46 1.33
CA ALA A 6 18.52 23.95 0.63
C ALA A 6 18.87 22.50 1.04
N GLN A 7 18.73 22.18 2.33
CA GLN A 7 18.95 20.83 2.85
C GLN A 7 17.82 19.89 2.41
N ILE A 8 16.56 20.36 2.40
CA ILE A 8 15.42 19.60 1.87
C ILE A 8 15.64 19.26 0.40
N ARG A 9 16.06 20.23 -0.44
CA ARG A 9 16.35 20.00 -1.86
C ARG A 9 17.43 18.94 -2.06
N GLN A 10 18.49 18.98 -1.26
CA GLN A 10 19.55 17.98 -1.31
C GLN A 10 19.04 16.59 -0.89
N ALA A 11 18.38 16.49 0.28
CA ALA A 11 17.84 15.24 0.79
C ALA A 11 16.81 14.62 -0.18
N SER A 12 15.96 15.46 -0.76
CA SER A 12 14.98 15.06 -1.78
C SER A 12 15.64 14.46 -3.02
N ALA A 13 16.70 15.10 -3.54
CA ALA A 13 17.42 14.59 -4.69
C ALA A 13 18.14 13.25 -4.39
N GLU A 14 18.77 13.13 -3.21
CA GLU A 14 19.45 11.92 -2.76
C GLU A 14 18.46 10.76 -2.59
N GLN A 15 17.34 11.01 -1.90
CA GLN A 15 16.30 10.00 -1.68
C GLN A 15 15.63 9.58 -3.00
N PHE A 16 15.34 10.53 -3.89
CA PHE A 16 14.79 10.23 -5.21
C PHE A 16 15.74 9.36 -6.03
N ALA A 17 17.04 9.68 -6.04
CA ALA A 17 18.03 8.89 -6.76
C ALA A 17 18.13 7.46 -6.22
N ALA A 18 18.11 7.28 -4.89
CA ALA A 18 18.13 5.97 -4.25
C ALA A 18 16.88 5.15 -4.62
N HIS A 19 15.69 5.71 -4.43
CA HIS A 19 14.44 5.00 -4.71
C HIS A 19 14.24 4.74 -6.21
N ARG A 20 14.77 5.61 -7.09
CA ARG A 20 14.77 5.38 -8.54
C ARG A 20 15.71 4.25 -8.96
N ALA A 21 16.82 4.05 -8.24
CA ALA A 21 17.70 2.90 -8.49
C ALA A 21 17.01 1.58 -8.10
N GLU A 22 16.19 1.60 -7.06
CA GLU A 22 15.41 0.44 -6.57
C GLU A 22 14.05 0.27 -7.27
N ALA A 23 13.60 1.25 -8.05
CA ALA A 23 12.30 1.27 -8.72
C ALA A 23 11.94 -0.01 -9.49
N PRO A 24 12.87 -0.70 -10.19
CA PRO A 24 12.57 -1.96 -10.86
C PRO A 24 12.13 -3.09 -9.91
N ASP A 25 12.51 -3.04 -8.62
CA ASP A 25 12.24 -4.08 -7.60
C ASP A 25 11.05 -3.73 -6.69
N ILE A 26 10.37 -2.62 -6.97
CA ILE A 26 9.17 -2.15 -6.27
C ILE A 26 7.97 -2.42 -7.16
N SER A 27 7.09 -3.34 -6.77
CA SER A 27 5.88 -3.64 -7.56
C SER A 27 4.78 -2.59 -7.39
N GLU A 28 4.73 -1.92 -6.23
CA GLU A 28 3.72 -0.91 -5.93
C GLU A 28 3.84 0.31 -6.88
N THR A 29 2.72 0.74 -7.46
CA THR A 29 2.62 1.82 -8.46
C THR A 29 1.23 2.43 -8.44
N THR A 30 1.00 3.52 -9.18
CA THR A 30 -0.36 4.02 -9.40
C THR A 30 -1.24 2.93 -10.04
N PRO A 31 -2.43 2.65 -9.48
CA PRO A 31 -3.41 1.74 -10.08
C PRO A 31 -3.69 2.12 -11.54
N PRO A 32 -3.65 1.16 -12.49
CA PRO A 32 -3.92 1.47 -13.89
C PRO A 32 -5.40 1.81 -14.14
N GLU A 33 -6.29 1.26 -13.30
CA GLU A 33 -7.74 1.38 -13.37
C GLU A 33 -8.35 1.60 -11.98
N MET A 34 -9.45 2.34 -11.91
CA MET A 34 -10.22 2.54 -10.67
C MET A 34 -11.21 1.38 -10.51
N THR A 35 -10.71 0.26 -10.00
CA THR A 35 -11.51 -0.96 -9.76
C THR A 35 -12.57 -0.76 -8.68
N PRO A 36 -13.61 -1.61 -8.59
CA PRO A 36 -14.59 -1.54 -7.51
C PRO A 36 -13.96 -1.57 -6.11
N ALA A 37 -12.93 -2.40 -5.89
CA ALA A 37 -12.22 -2.47 -4.62
C ALA A 37 -11.51 -1.15 -4.27
N LEU A 38 -10.92 -0.48 -5.27
CA LEU A 38 -10.34 0.85 -5.08
C LEU A 38 -11.40 1.89 -4.76
N LEU A 39 -12.53 1.89 -5.47
CA LEU A 39 -13.63 2.83 -5.23
C LEU A 39 -14.23 2.63 -3.84
N ASP A 40 -14.36 1.40 -3.37
CA ASP A 40 -14.83 1.08 -2.02
C ASP A 40 -13.81 1.51 -0.96
N PHE A 41 -12.52 1.31 -1.22
CA PHE A 41 -11.46 1.80 -0.34
C PHE A 41 -11.46 3.34 -0.26
N ALA A 42 -11.60 4.04 -1.39
CA ALA A 42 -11.61 5.50 -1.44
C ALA A 42 -12.75 6.11 -0.60
N LYS A 43 -13.92 5.46 -0.53
CA LYS A 43 -15.03 5.90 0.34
C LYS A 43 -14.67 5.91 1.82
N THR A 44 -13.67 5.12 2.23
CA THR A 44 -13.20 5.08 3.63
C THR A 44 -12.24 6.21 3.98
N LEU A 45 -11.85 7.05 3.02
CA LEU A 45 -10.86 8.12 3.18
C LEU A 45 -11.49 9.48 3.52
N ASP A 46 -12.82 9.55 3.61
CA ASP A 46 -13.59 10.75 3.96
C ASP A 46 -13.35 11.97 3.03
N GLY A 47 -12.84 11.74 1.82
CA GLY A 47 -12.58 12.77 0.81
C GLY A 47 -13.52 12.72 -0.40
N ASP A 48 -13.19 13.52 -1.41
CA ASP A 48 -13.86 13.56 -2.70
C ASP A 48 -13.70 12.24 -3.48
N PRO A 49 -14.52 11.98 -4.52
CA PRO A 49 -14.32 10.83 -5.39
C PRO A 49 -12.89 10.78 -5.99
N PRO A 50 -12.28 9.59 -6.10
CA PRO A 50 -10.94 9.45 -6.64
C PRO A 50 -10.88 9.93 -8.10
N GLN A 51 -9.83 10.66 -8.43
CA GLN A 51 -9.57 11.14 -9.80
C GLN A 51 -8.12 10.91 -10.20
N TYR A 52 -7.85 10.88 -11.50
CA TYR A 52 -6.47 10.87 -11.99
C TYR A 52 -5.92 12.30 -12.01
N VAL A 53 -4.84 12.53 -11.27
CA VAL A 53 -4.11 13.80 -11.27
C VAL A 53 -2.82 13.63 -12.10
N PRO A 54 -2.56 14.46 -13.12
CA PRO A 54 -1.32 14.43 -13.87
C PRO A 54 -0.10 14.66 -12.98
N VAL A 55 0.97 13.90 -13.23
CA VAL A 55 2.29 14.18 -12.66
C VAL A 55 3.05 15.04 -13.66
N VAL A 56 3.52 16.20 -13.22
CA VAL A 56 4.25 17.15 -14.06
C VAL A 56 5.65 17.36 -13.53
N ASN A 57 6.62 17.51 -14.44
CA ASN A 57 7.98 17.86 -14.06
C ASN A 57 8.04 19.35 -13.73
N ASP A 58 8.41 19.70 -12.50
CA ASP A 58 8.46 21.06 -12.01
C ASP A 58 9.72 21.30 -11.14
N PRO A 59 10.42 22.44 -11.26
CA PRO A 59 11.61 22.77 -10.45
C PRO A 59 11.37 22.85 -8.93
N HIS A 60 10.10 22.97 -8.50
CA HIS A 60 9.67 22.98 -7.11
C HIS A 60 9.20 21.60 -6.63
N GLY A 61 9.19 20.59 -7.50
CA GLY A 61 8.88 19.21 -7.12
C GLY A 61 9.93 18.62 -6.19
N LEU A 62 9.52 18.23 -4.97
CA LEU A 62 10.39 17.64 -3.95
C LEU A 62 9.89 16.25 -3.54
N TYR A 63 10.57 15.21 -4.00
CA TYR A 63 10.32 13.82 -3.58
C TYR A 63 10.52 13.66 -2.08
N GLY A 64 9.51 13.14 -1.37
CA GLY A 64 9.52 12.99 0.09
C GLY A 64 9.03 14.22 0.88
N TRP A 65 8.91 15.37 0.22
CA TRP A 65 8.50 16.66 0.82
C TRP A 65 7.45 17.35 -0.06
N CYS A 66 6.34 16.66 -0.36
CA CYS A 66 5.32 17.15 -1.29
C CYS A 66 4.73 18.50 -0.87
N SER A 67 4.44 18.70 0.42
CA SER A 67 3.90 19.95 0.97
C SER A 67 4.88 21.11 0.84
N ASP A 68 6.18 20.90 1.13
CA ASP A 68 7.19 21.94 0.98
C ASP A 68 7.36 22.32 -0.50
N GLY A 69 7.35 21.32 -1.39
CA GLY A 69 7.45 21.56 -2.83
C GLY A 69 6.26 22.37 -3.35
N VAL A 70 5.04 22.00 -2.96
CA VAL A 70 3.82 22.75 -3.29
C VAL A 70 3.85 24.15 -2.68
N GLY A 71 4.33 24.31 -1.45
CA GLY A 71 4.51 25.63 -0.83
C GLY A 71 5.45 26.54 -1.63
N GLU A 72 6.56 26.01 -2.13
CA GLU A 72 7.46 26.76 -3.01
C GLU A 72 6.82 27.08 -4.38
N LYS A 73 6.03 26.16 -4.93
CA LYS A 73 5.27 26.38 -6.16
C LYS A 73 4.25 27.50 -6.01
N ILE A 74 3.53 27.55 -4.88
CA ILE A 74 2.56 28.61 -4.59
C ILE A 74 3.24 29.97 -4.47
N LYS A 75 4.41 30.05 -3.82
CA LYS A 75 5.18 31.29 -3.73
C LYS A 75 5.63 31.81 -5.10
N ALA A 76 5.98 30.91 -6.01
CA ALA A 76 6.44 31.26 -7.35
C ALA A 76 5.29 31.64 -8.29
N ASP A 77 4.24 30.81 -8.34
CA ASP A 77 3.25 30.81 -9.42
C ASP A 77 1.81 31.02 -8.93
N GLY A 78 1.60 31.19 -7.62
CA GLY A 78 0.27 31.28 -7.00
C GLY A 78 -0.45 29.92 -6.93
N GLY A 79 -1.77 29.95 -6.76
CA GLY A 79 -2.59 28.76 -6.58
C GLY A 79 -2.73 28.34 -5.11
N GLU A 80 -3.08 27.09 -4.89
CA GLU A 80 -3.47 26.54 -3.58
C GLU A 80 -2.82 25.17 -3.34
N ALA A 81 -2.64 24.81 -2.07
CA ALA A 81 -2.31 23.46 -1.67
C ALA A 81 -3.59 22.63 -1.63
N MET A 82 -3.59 21.44 -2.21
CA MET A 82 -4.69 20.49 -2.09
C MET A 82 -4.18 19.23 -1.40
N PHE A 83 -4.60 19.03 -0.16
CA PHE A 83 -4.28 17.84 0.61
C PHE A 83 -5.29 16.73 0.34
N GLY A 84 -4.87 15.50 0.58
CA GLY A 84 -5.69 14.32 0.38
C GLY A 84 -4.85 13.06 0.40
N TRP A 85 -5.28 12.07 -0.38
CA TRP A 85 -4.66 10.75 -0.39
C TRP A 85 -4.27 10.37 -1.81
N THR A 86 -3.01 10.00 -2.03
CA THR A 86 -2.63 9.27 -3.23
C THR A 86 -2.82 7.77 -2.98
N ILE A 87 -3.40 7.07 -3.95
CA ILE A 87 -3.60 5.61 -3.86
C ILE A 87 -2.52 4.90 -4.69
N TRP A 88 -1.80 4.01 -4.03
CA TRP A 88 -0.85 3.07 -4.62
C TRP A 88 -1.41 1.65 -4.59
N GLU A 89 -1.02 0.84 -5.57
CA GLU A 89 -1.40 -0.55 -5.67
C GLU A 89 -0.16 -1.43 -5.83
N TRP A 90 -0.01 -2.42 -4.94
CA TRP A 90 0.68 -3.64 -5.30
C TRP A 90 -0.26 -4.51 -6.15
N PRO A 91 0.08 -4.81 -7.41
CA PRO A 91 -0.87 -5.36 -8.39
C PRO A 91 -1.71 -6.53 -7.86
N GLY A 92 -3.02 -6.31 -7.74
CA GLY A 92 -3.99 -7.31 -7.31
C GLY A 92 -3.82 -7.81 -5.87
N ALA A 93 -3.04 -7.13 -5.02
CA ALA A 93 -2.74 -7.59 -3.67
C ALA A 93 -3.16 -6.63 -2.57
N LEU A 94 -2.71 -5.39 -2.67
CA LEU A 94 -2.74 -4.41 -1.58
C LEU A 94 -2.96 -3.03 -2.19
N LEU A 95 -3.87 -2.26 -1.60
CA LEU A 95 -3.96 -0.82 -1.82
C LEU A 95 -3.41 -0.07 -0.62
N THR A 96 -2.62 0.98 -0.87
CA THR A 96 -2.09 1.89 0.13
C THR A 96 -2.57 3.31 -0.19
N ALA A 97 -3.26 3.96 0.74
CA ALA A 97 -3.52 5.39 0.71
C ALA A 97 -2.43 6.11 1.51
N GLU A 98 -1.63 6.91 0.82
CA GLU A 98 -0.60 7.76 1.40
C GLU A 98 -1.09 9.22 1.42
N PHE A 99 -1.01 9.87 2.58
CA PHE A 99 -1.41 11.27 2.70
C PHE A 99 -0.45 12.14 1.89
N HIS A 100 -0.99 12.98 1.00
CA HIS A 100 -0.25 13.65 -0.06
C HIS A 100 -0.75 15.07 -0.30
N CYS A 101 0.14 15.93 -0.82
CA CYS A 101 -0.17 17.29 -1.22
C CYS A 101 0.07 17.46 -2.72
N VAL A 102 -0.95 17.94 -3.44
CA VAL A 102 -0.85 18.34 -4.86
C VAL A 102 -1.05 19.85 -4.99
N TRP A 103 -0.51 20.42 -6.06
CA TRP A 103 -0.72 21.84 -6.35
C TRP A 103 -2.04 22.00 -7.12
N LYS A 104 -2.89 22.92 -6.67
CA LYS A 104 -4.03 23.40 -7.44
C LYS A 104 -3.66 24.71 -8.10
N SER A 105 -3.60 24.74 -9.42
CA SER A 105 -3.23 25.92 -10.18
C SER A 105 -4.23 27.07 -9.98
N PRO A 106 -3.85 28.33 -10.29
CA PRO A 106 -4.79 29.45 -10.30
C PRO A 106 -6.04 29.23 -11.17
N ASP A 107 -5.92 28.41 -12.22
CA ASP A 107 -7.02 28.03 -13.11
C ASP A 107 -7.87 26.88 -12.55
N GLY A 108 -7.50 26.33 -11.40
CA GLY A 108 -8.23 25.28 -10.68
C GLY A 108 -7.82 23.84 -11.04
N GLU A 109 -6.77 23.65 -11.84
CA GLU A 109 -6.28 22.32 -12.21
C GLU A 109 -5.47 21.69 -11.08
N LEU A 110 -5.72 20.42 -10.76
CA LEU A 110 -4.89 19.66 -9.83
C LEU A 110 -3.71 19.03 -10.58
N LEU A 111 -2.49 19.27 -10.08
CA LEU A 111 -1.24 18.76 -10.64
C LEU A 111 -0.34 18.26 -9.52
N ASP A 112 0.15 17.03 -9.66
CA ASP A 112 1.20 16.52 -8.77
C ASP A 112 2.56 16.92 -9.35
N ILE A 113 3.22 17.86 -8.68
CA ILE A 113 4.57 18.29 -9.05
C ILE A 113 5.66 17.40 -8.43
N THR A 114 5.28 16.44 -7.58
CA THR A 114 6.23 15.59 -6.87
C THR A 114 6.77 14.53 -7.83
N PRO A 115 8.09 14.49 -8.09
CA PRO A 115 8.66 13.53 -9.04
C PRO A 115 8.50 12.11 -8.53
N LYS A 116 8.19 11.17 -9.43
CA LYS A 116 7.92 9.77 -9.07
C LYS A 116 9.05 8.84 -9.55
N PRO A 117 9.59 7.97 -8.67
CA PRO A 117 10.79 7.21 -8.97
C PRO A 117 10.59 6.19 -10.09
N LYS A 118 9.36 5.68 -10.31
CA LYS A 118 9.04 4.74 -11.38
C LYS A 118 8.51 5.43 -12.66
N GLY A 119 8.45 6.77 -12.67
CA GLY A 119 8.04 7.53 -13.85
C GLY A 119 6.53 7.56 -14.10
N GLU A 120 5.72 7.39 -13.05
CA GLU A 120 4.27 7.58 -13.09
C GLU A 120 3.92 8.94 -13.68
N ARG A 121 3.04 8.95 -14.69
CA ARG A 121 2.59 10.19 -15.37
C ARG A 121 1.29 10.74 -14.79
N ARG A 122 0.67 9.99 -13.89
CA ARG A 122 -0.54 10.34 -13.17
C ARG A 122 -0.58 9.56 -11.87
N ILE A 123 -1.24 10.09 -10.87
CA ILE A 123 -1.60 9.39 -9.64
C ILE A 123 -3.12 9.25 -9.55
N VAL A 124 -3.60 8.27 -8.77
CA VAL A 124 -4.98 8.30 -8.27
C VAL A 124 -4.97 9.16 -7.00
N PHE A 125 -5.82 10.17 -6.96
CA PHE A 125 -5.88 11.12 -5.85
C PHE A 125 -7.31 11.30 -5.36
N VAL A 126 -7.48 11.24 -4.03
CA VAL A 126 -8.71 11.50 -3.30
C VAL A 126 -8.48 12.79 -2.52
N ALA A 127 -9.00 13.91 -3.02
CA ALA A 127 -8.85 15.20 -2.37
C ALA A 127 -9.61 15.24 -1.05
N ASP A 128 -9.04 15.86 -0.01
CA ASP A 128 -9.71 16.09 1.26
C ASP A 128 -9.87 17.61 1.48
N PRO A 129 -10.97 18.21 1.00
CA PRO A 129 -11.19 19.65 1.12
C PRO A 129 -11.44 20.11 2.57
N SER A 130 -11.56 19.19 3.53
CA SER A 130 -11.68 19.52 4.94
C SER A 130 -10.34 19.92 5.58
N VAL A 131 -9.22 19.54 4.95
CA VAL A 131 -7.88 19.89 5.41
C VAL A 131 -7.55 21.34 5.02
N PRO A 132 -7.15 22.19 5.97
CA PRO A 132 -6.89 23.60 5.70
C PRO A 132 -5.60 23.83 4.89
N GLN A 133 -5.50 24.98 4.22
CA GLN A 133 -4.36 25.36 3.37
C GLN A 133 -3.03 25.46 4.14
N ASP A 134 -3.08 25.86 5.40
CA ASP A 134 -1.93 26.02 6.30
C ASP A 134 -1.69 24.79 7.19
N PHE A 135 -2.25 23.63 6.80
CA PHE A 135 -2.06 22.36 7.51
C PHE A 135 -0.58 22.02 7.68
N ASP A 136 -0.20 21.71 8.92
CA ASP A 136 1.14 21.25 9.24
C ASP A 136 1.30 19.78 8.85
N PHE A 137 2.02 19.53 7.76
CA PHE A 137 2.20 18.20 7.18
C PHE A 137 3.00 17.23 8.08
N ASP A 138 3.72 17.75 9.08
CA ASP A 138 4.35 16.92 10.12
C ASP A 138 3.31 16.21 11.01
N HIS A 139 2.06 16.72 11.05
CA HIS A 139 0.93 16.14 11.77
C HIS A 139 -0.04 15.38 10.86
N ARG A 140 0.40 14.97 9.67
CA ARG A 140 -0.41 14.20 8.72
C ARG A 140 -0.93 12.88 9.33
N PRO A 141 -2.10 12.41 8.89
CA PRO A 141 -2.57 11.08 9.27
C PRO A 141 -1.67 9.98 8.69
N ARG A 142 -1.63 8.83 9.37
CA ARG A 142 -0.93 7.63 8.90
C ARG A 142 -1.53 7.08 7.62
N ASN A 143 -0.72 6.33 6.89
CA ASN A 143 -1.16 5.62 5.70
C ASN A 143 -2.25 4.61 6.04
N ARG A 144 -3.25 4.48 5.18
CA ARG A 144 -4.32 3.47 5.29
C ARG A 144 -4.07 2.39 4.27
N ARG A 145 -4.32 1.13 4.62
CA ARG A 145 -4.03 -0.02 3.75
C ARG A 145 -5.17 -1.03 3.78
N VAL A 146 -5.48 -1.61 2.63
CA VAL A 146 -6.48 -2.68 2.52
C VAL A 146 -5.99 -3.79 1.59
N ARG A 147 -6.18 -5.04 2.02
CA ARG A 147 -5.97 -6.20 1.15
C ARG A 147 -7.06 -6.23 0.10
N ILE A 148 -6.66 -6.29 -1.17
CA ILE A 148 -7.56 -6.56 -2.31
C ILE A 148 -7.36 -7.98 -2.87
N TYR A 149 -6.36 -8.71 -2.35
CA TYR A 149 -6.19 -10.11 -2.65
C TYR A 149 -7.31 -10.97 -2.04
N GLU A 150 -8.03 -11.74 -2.84
CA GLU A 150 -9.13 -12.59 -2.37
C GLU A 150 -8.65 -13.99 -1.94
N ASP A 151 -9.31 -14.53 -0.92
CA ASP A 151 -9.14 -15.92 -0.51
C ASP A 151 -9.74 -16.85 -1.58
N ALA A 152 -8.98 -17.86 -2.00
CA ALA A 152 -9.51 -18.87 -2.91
C ALA A 152 -10.64 -19.66 -2.22
N ASP A 153 -11.77 -19.86 -2.91
CA ASP A 153 -12.78 -20.79 -2.43
C ASP A 153 -12.25 -22.23 -2.56
N ARG A 154 -11.82 -22.78 -1.43
CA ARG A 154 -11.27 -24.14 -1.33
C ARG A 154 -12.36 -25.20 -1.12
N THR A 155 -13.62 -24.79 -0.94
CA THR A 155 -14.72 -25.72 -0.70
C THR A 155 -15.00 -26.56 -1.94
N GLU A 156 -14.86 -26.00 -3.14
CA GLU A 156 -14.97 -26.76 -4.39
C GLU A 156 -13.90 -27.86 -4.50
N TRP A 157 -12.65 -27.55 -4.18
CA TRP A 157 -11.58 -28.55 -4.18
C TRP A 157 -11.84 -29.66 -3.16
N ALA A 158 -12.36 -29.32 -1.98
CA ALA A 158 -12.73 -30.33 -0.99
C ALA A 158 -13.87 -31.24 -1.47
N ARG A 159 -14.85 -30.71 -2.22
CA ARG A 159 -15.92 -31.49 -2.86
C ARG A 159 -15.37 -32.41 -3.95
N GLU A 160 -14.51 -31.89 -4.83
CA GLU A 160 -13.86 -32.69 -5.87
C GLU A 160 -13.01 -33.82 -5.27
N MET A 161 -12.25 -33.54 -4.20
CA MET A 161 -11.53 -34.56 -3.43
C MET A 161 -12.49 -35.63 -2.93
N ALA A 162 -13.65 -35.26 -2.38
CA ALA A 162 -14.64 -36.20 -1.87
C ALA A 162 -15.22 -37.09 -2.99
N ILE A 163 -15.46 -36.54 -4.17
CA ILE A 163 -15.95 -37.26 -5.36
C ILE A 163 -14.90 -38.24 -5.86
N ALA A 164 -13.62 -37.86 -5.85
CA ALA A 164 -12.51 -38.67 -6.34
C ALA A 164 -12.10 -39.83 -5.43
N LEU A 165 -12.62 -39.91 -4.19
CA LEU A 165 -12.30 -41.00 -3.27
C LEU A 165 -12.84 -42.34 -3.79
N SER A 166 -11.96 -43.34 -3.91
CA SER A 166 -12.38 -44.74 -4.04
C SER A 166 -13.21 -45.19 -2.83
N GLY A 167 -13.99 -46.27 -2.98
CA GLY A 167 -14.85 -46.78 -1.90
C GLY A 167 -14.10 -47.07 -0.59
N ALA A 168 -12.89 -47.61 -0.66
CA ALA A 168 -12.07 -47.87 0.52
C ALA A 168 -11.55 -46.58 1.18
N GLN A 169 -11.09 -45.61 0.38
CA GLN A 169 -10.63 -44.31 0.88
C GLN A 169 -11.78 -43.51 1.50
N ARG A 170 -12.96 -43.55 0.90
CA ARG A 170 -14.16 -42.88 1.43
C ARG A 170 -14.50 -43.38 2.83
N VAL A 171 -14.61 -44.70 3.03
CA VAL A 171 -14.88 -45.28 4.35
C VAL A 171 -13.81 -44.89 5.37
N TYR A 172 -12.53 -44.85 4.95
CA TYR A 172 -11.43 -44.42 5.81
C TYR A 172 -11.56 -42.96 6.24
N GLU A 173 -11.81 -42.05 5.30
CA GLU A 173 -11.94 -40.61 5.58
C GLU A 173 -13.21 -40.27 6.36
N GLU A 174 -14.34 -40.92 6.06
CA GLU A 174 -15.60 -40.74 6.79
C GLU A 174 -15.47 -41.13 8.26
N ARG A 175 -14.72 -42.20 8.58
CA ARG A 175 -14.43 -42.57 9.98
C ARG A 175 -13.62 -41.48 10.70
N ARG A 176 -12.65 -40.87 10.02
CA ARG A 176 -11.85 -39.78 10.60
C ARG A 176 -12.65 -38.49 10.75
N ALA A 177 -13.47 -38.16 9.76
CA ALA A 177 -14.40 -37.04 9.81
C ALA A 177 -15.38 -37.18 10.99
N ALA A 178 -15.98 -38.37 11.15
CA ALA A 178 -16.86 -38.68 12.28
C ALA A 178 -16.15 -38.58 13.63
N LYS A 179 -14.91 -39.09 13.74
CA LYS A 179 -14.09 -38.93 14.97
C LYS A 179 -13.79 -37.46 15.28
N ALA A 180 -13.66 -36.63 14.25
CA ALA A 180 -13.46 -35.18 14.39
C ALA A 180 -14.77 -34.39 14.55
N ASN A 181 -15.93 -35.07 14.57
CA ASN A 181 -17.27 -34.48 14.58
C ASN A 181 -17.52 -33.49 13.41
N LEU A 182 -17.13 -33.88 12.20
CA LEU A 182 -17.26 -33.07 10.99
C LEU A 182 -17.91 -33.85 9.84
N PRO A 183 -18.63 -33.16 8.94
CA PRO A 183 -18.93 -33.69 7.61
C PRO A 183 -17.65 -34.06 6.84
N LEU A 184 -17.75 -35.02 5.92
CA LEU A 184 -16.61 -35.48 5.11
C LEU A 184 -15.92 -34.32 4.37
N GLU A 185 -16.68 -33.44 3.70
CA GLU A 185 -16.13 -32.31 2.96
C GLU A 185 -15.41 -31.30 3.87
N ALA A 186 -15.97 -31.00 5.06
CA ALA A 186 -15.32 -30.12 6.03
C ALA A 186 -14.04 -30.73 6.61
N TRP A 187 -14.00 -32.07 6.75
CA TRP A 187 -12.78 -32.79 7.12
C TRP A 187 -11.73 -32.75 6.00
N LEU A 188 -12.13 -32.97 4.75
CA LEU A 188 -11.23 -32.93 3.59
C LEU A 188 -10.72 -31.53 3.31
N LEU A 189 -11.52 -30.49 3.55
CA LEU A 189 -11.11 -29.09 3.45
C LEU A 189 -9.87 -28.78 4.31
N ARG A 190 -9.72 -29.43 5.47
CA ARG A 190 -8.51 -29.30 6.32
C ARG A 190 -7.24 -29.84 5.67
N LYS A 191 -7.38 -30.68 4.65
CA LYS A 191 -6.27 -31.26 3.87
C LYS A 191 -5.98 -30.48 2.60
N VAL A 192 -6.90 -29.60 2.19
CA VAL A 192 -6.70 -28.73 1.04
C VAL A 192 -5.63 -27.69 1.40
N PRO A 193 -4.55 -27.53 0.62
CA PRO A 193 -3.54 -26.51 0.86
C PRO A 193 -4.17 -25.11 1.05
N VAL A 194 -3.66 -24.35 2.01
CA VAL A 194 -4.07 -22.96 2.24
C VAL A 194 -3.13 -22.08 1.45
N ASP A 195 -3.67 -21.13 0.67
CA ASP A 195 -2.86 -20.08 0.06
C ASP A 195 -2.26 -19.20 1.19
N PRO A 196 -0.93 -19.09 1.31
CA PRO A 196 -0.32 -18.26 2.34
C PRO A 196 -0.41 -16.75 2.04
N ILE A 197 -0.75 -16.35 0.82
CA ILE A 197 -0.75 -14.95 0.38
C ILE A 197 -1.68 -14.04 1.21
N PRO A 198 -2.97 -14.38 1.43
CA PRO A 198 -3.87 -13.54 2.23
C PRO A 198 -3.29 -13.21 3.60
N HIS A 199 -2.73 -14.23 4.28
CA HIS A 199 -2.18 -14.08 5.61
C HIS A 199 -0.95 -13.17 5.64
N VAL A 200 -0.02 -13.32 4.68
CA VAL A 200 1.17 -12.46 4.65
C VAL A 200 0.82 -11.01 4.27
N VAL A 201 -0.22 -10.79 3.46
CA VAL A 201 -0.70 -9.42 3.16
C VAL A 201 -1.28 -8.79 4.43
N ASP A 202 -2.15 -9.51 5.14
CA ASP A 202 -2.76 -9.03 6.40
C ASP A 202 -1.68 -8.75 7.47
N GLU A 203 -0.66 -9.60 7.55
CA GLU A 203 0.49 -9.40 8.45
C GLU A 203 1.34 -8.19 8.02
N LEU A 204 1.56 -7.99 6.72
CA LEU A 204 2.29 -6.83 6.19
C LEU A 204 1.56 -5.53 6.55
N ILE A 205 0.24 -5.49 6.41
CA ILE A 205 -0.59 -4.35 6.83
C ILE A 205 -0.41 -4.09 8.32
N ALA A 206 -0.54 -5.13 9.14
CA ALA A 206 -0.44 -5.01 10.60
C ALA A 206 0.93 -4.49 11.05
N VAL A 207 2.03 -5.03 10.52
CA VAL A 207 3.39 -4.60 10.91
C VAL A 207 3.73 -3.20 10.40
N CYS A 208 3.25 -2.81 9.22
CA CYS A 208 3.40 -1.43 8.75
C CYS A 208 2.67 -0.44 9.66
N ASN A 209 1.43 -0.75 10.06
CA ASN A 209 0.65 0.10 10.95
C ASN A 209 1.32 0.21 12.34
N GLU A 210 1.80 -0.90 12.90
CA GLU A 210 2.51 -0.90 14.18
C GLU A 210 3.82 -0.09 14.11
N PHE A 211 4.57 -0.22 13.01
CA PHE A 211 5.79 0.55 12.80
C PHE A 211 5.53 2.05 12.71
N GLU A 212 4.52 2.47 11.93
CA GLU A 212 4.16 3.88 11.77
C GLU A 212 3.62 4.48 13.07
N GLU A 213 2.76 3.75 13.79
CA GLU A 213 2.27 4.18 15.10
C GLU A 213 3.41 4.39 16.11
N HIS A 214 4.38 3.47 16.13
CA HIS A 214 5.54 3.62 17.00
C HIS A 214 6.46 4.77 16.55
N PHE A 215 6.69 4.92 15.24
CA PHE A 215 7.48 6.03 14.70
C PHE A 215 6.90 7.38 15.12
N ASP A 216 5.59 7.58 14.97
CA ASP A 216 4.90 8.81 15.38
C ASP A 216 5.08 9.07 16.89
N SER A 217 5.10 8.01 17.70
CA SER A 217 5.28 8.12 19.16
C SER A 217 6.67 8.60 19.58
N LEU A 218 7.67 8.47 18.71
CA LEU A 218 9.04 8.93 18.94
C LEU A 218 9.23 10.43 18.62
N GLY A 219 8.23 11.07 18.02
CA GLY A 219 8.18 12.50 17.73
C GLY A 219 7.69 12.78 16.31
N ALA A 220 6.82 13.80 16.19
CA ALA A 220 6.20 14.18 14.91
C ALA A 220 7.10 15.07 14.02
N SER A 221 8.14 15.72 14.55
CA SER A 221 8.98 16.66 13.79
C SER A 221 10.48 16.50 14.08
N GLY A 222 11.28 16.43 13.01
CA GLY A 222 12.75 16.40 13.08
C GLY A 222 13.37 14.99 13.20
N PRO A 223 14.68 14.90 13.51
CA PRO A 223 15.38 13.63 13.58
C PRO A 223 14.86 12.78 14.74
N VAL A 224 14.23 11.65 14.41
CA VAL A 224 13.80 10.63 15.37
C VAL A 224 15.01 9.87 15.89
N ILE A 225 15.12 9.73 17.21
CA ILE A 225 16.14 8.87 17.84
C ILE A 225 15.56 7.45 17.88
N PRO A 226 16.09 6.50 17.10
CA PRO A 226 15.55 5.14 17.05
C PRO A 226 15.80 4.42 18.39
N ASP A 227 14.73 3.98 19.04
CA ASP A 227 14.79 3.12 20.20
C ASP A 227 14.86 1.62 19.80
N ALA A 228 14.98 0.74 20.79
CA ALA A 228 15.05 -0.70 20.54
C ALA A 228 13.80 -1.23 19.82
N ARG A 229 12.61 -0.70 20.16
CA ARG A 229 11.34 -1.11 19.56
C ARG A 229 11.24 -0.68 18.10
N PHE A 230 11.68 0.52 17.74
CA PHE A 230 11.73 0.99 16.35
C PHE A 230 12.60 0.08 15.49
N VAL A 231 13.77 -0.31 16.01
CA VAL A 231 14.68 -1.23 15.31
C VAL A 231 14.05 -2.62 15.15
N GLU A 232 13.40 -3.14 16.18
CA GLU A 232 12.70 -4.43 16.14
C GLU A 232 11.55 -4.44 15.12
N LEU A 233 10.67 -3.44 15.18
CA LEU A 233 9.56 -3.30 14.24
C LEU A 233 10.05 -3.11 12.80
N GLY A 234 11.13 -2.35 12.61
CA GLY A 234 11.77 -2.18 11.30
C GLY A 234 12.26 -3.51 10.71
N LYS A 235 12.91 -4.35 11.54
CA LYS A 235 13.35 -5.69 11.12
C LYS A 235 12.16 -6.59 10.79
N ARG A 236 11.15 -6.64 11.65
CA ARG A 236 9.94 -7.45 11.43
C ARG A 236 9.22 -7.02 10.15
N ARG A 237 9.09 -5.71 9.90
CA ARG A 237 8.51 -5.17 8.66
C ARG A 237 9.28 -5.64 7.44
N LEU A 238 10.61 -5.55 7.47
CA LEU A 238 11.48 -5.99 6.36
C LEU A 238 11.37 -7.50 6.10
N GLU A 239 11.32 -8.32 7.16
CA GLU A 239 11.15 -9.78 7.06
C GLU A 239 9.81 -10.15 6.41
N VAL A 240 8.71 -9.55 6.87
CA VAL A 240 7.37 -9.79 6.32
C VAL A 240 7.28 -9.30 4.87
N GLN A 241 7.82 -8.12 4.58
CA GLN A 241 7.87 -7.59 3.21
C GLN A 241 8.67 -8.51 2.28
N THR A 242 9.79 -9.06 2.75
CA THR A 242 10.60 -10.01 1.96
C THR A 242 9.82 -11.28 1.67
N ARG A 243 9.12 -11.84 2.66
CA ARG A 243 8.27 -13.03 2.48
C ARG A 243 7.11 -12.75 1.52
N PHE A 244 6.46 -11.61 1.67
CA PHE A 244 5.40 -11.15 0.77
C PHE A 244 5.90 -11.08 -0.69
N LYS A 245 7.03 -10.41 -0.94
CA LYS A 245 7.66 -10.34 -2.27
C LYS A 245 7.96 -11.73 -2.84
N ALA A 246 8.53 -12.61 -2.03
CA ALA A 246 8.89 -13.97 -2.46
C ALA A 246 7.67 -14.80 -2.89
N LEU A 247 6.58 -14.75 -2.13
CA LEU A 247 5.34 -15.47 -2.43
C LEU A 247 4.67 -14.99 -3.73
N PHE A 248 4.63 -13.68 -3.97
CA PHE A 248 4.09 -13.14 -5.22
C PHE A 248 4.97 -13.49 -6.43
N ALA A 249 6.29 -13.39 -6.28
CA ALA A 249 7.21 -13.79 -7.35
C ALA A 249 7.11 -15.29 -7.69
N GLU A 250 6.90 -16.16 -6.70
CA GLU A 250 6.66 -17.59 -6.93
C GLU A 250 5.37 -17.84 -7.70
N ARG A 251 4.29 -17.16 -7.32
CA ARG A 251 3.02 -17.28 -8.01
C ARG A 251 3.09 -16.83 -9.47
N GLU A 252 3.74 -15.71 -9.77
CA GLU A 252 3.90 -15.22 -11.15
C GLU A 252 4.68 -16.23 -12.01
N ARG A 253 5.69 -16.89 -11.43
CA ARG A 253 6.40 -17.99 -12.11
C ARG A 253 5.48 -19.18 -12.38
N CYS A 254 4.63 -19.57 -11.44
CA CYS A 254 3.68 -20.67 -11.66
C CYS A 254 2.64 -20.32 -12.74
N ARG A 255 2.12 -19.09 -12.76
CA ARG A 255 1.14 -18.61 -13.76
C ARG A 255 1.70 -18.51 -15.18
N SER A 256 3.00 -18.25 -15.33
CA SER A 256 3.65 -18.15 -16.65
C SER A 256 4.04 -19.51 -17.25
N GLN A 257 3.94 -20.60 -16.47
CA GLN A 257 4.25 -21.97 -16.90
C GLN A 257 3.01 -22.83 -17.19
N SER A 258 1.82 -22.33 -16.82
CA SER A 258 0.50 -22.95 -17.01
C SER A 258 -0.25 -22.32 -18.18
#